data_AF-Q0FTG6-F1
#
_entry.id   AF-Q0FTG6-F1
#
_cell.length_a   1.000
_cell.length_b   1.000
_cell.length_c   1.000
_cell.angle_alpha   90.00
_cell.angle_beta   90.00
_cell.angle_gamma   90.00
#
_symmetry.space_group_name_H-M   'P 1'
#
loop_
_entity.id
_entity.type
_entity.pdbx_description
1 polymer ?
#
loop_
_entity_poly.entity_id
_entity_poly.type
_entity_poly.pdbx_seq_one_letter_code
_entity_poly.pdbx_strand_id
1 'polypeptide(L)'
;MFASPRLVLDAALLVFLLLAGGGVTLASALGPAPREGAPVLVIAPPWSDGAGSMIAKTGGRAIGPGAASFGALAVFDGAAPVTQLRALGAWSVRDARALASLCGGLT
;
A
#
# COMPACT_ATOMS: atom_id res chain seq x y z
N MET A 1 40.49 -0.11 -22.86
CA MET A 1 39.95 1.23 -22.52
C MET A 1 39.22 1.07 -21.19
N PHE A 2 39.91 1.26 -20.06
CA PHE A 2 39.30 1.09 -18.74
C PHE A 2 38.33 2.25 -18.49
N ALA A 3 37.08 1.95 -18.15
CA ALA A 3 36.13 2.96 -17.71
C ALA A 3 36.73 3.71 -16.51
N SER A 4 36.55 5.03 -16.45
CA SER A 4 37.01 5.82 -15.32
C SER A 4 36.35 5.29 -14.04
N PRO A 5 37.08 5.18 -12.91
CA PRO A 5 36.54 4.59 -11.67
C PRO A 5 35.30 5.33 -11.15
N ARG A 6 35.14 6.61 -11.50
CA ARG A 6 33.93 7.40 -11.22
C ARG A 6 32.71 6.90 -11.99
N LEU A 7 32.86 6.62 -13.29
CA LEU A 7 31.77 6.11 -14.13
C LEU A 7 31.26 4.74 -13.64
N VAL A 8 32.17 3.89 -13.17
CA VAL A 8 31.82 2.57 -12.61
C VAL A 8 31.05 2.73 -11.29
N LEU A 9 31.48 3.66 -10.42
CA LEU A 9 30.81 3.93 -9.16
C LEU A 9 29.41 4.53 -9.37
N ASP A 10 29.28 5.50 -10.28
CA ASP A 10 27.99 6.13 -10.62
C ASP A 10 27.01 5.10 -11.18
N ALA A 11 27.46 4.23 -12.09
CA ALA A 11 26.64 3.14 -12.63
C ALA A 11 26.20 2.16 -11.53
N ALA A 12 27.11 1.80 -10.62
CA ALA A 12 26.79 0.91 -9.50
C ALA A 12 25.75 1.53 -8.55
N LEU A 13 25.86 2.83 -8.23
CA LEU A 13 24.91 3.55 -7.40
C LEU A 13 23.52 3.64 -8.06
N LEU A 14 23.47 3.93 -9.36
CA LEU A 14 22.21 3.98 -10.10
C LEU A 14 21.51 2.62 -10.16
N VAL A 15 22.27 1.55 -10.43
CA VAL A 15 21.75 0.18 -10.41
C VAL A 15 21.23 -0.19 -9.02
N PHE A 16 21.98 0.14 -7.97
CA PHE A 16 21.55 -0.10 -6.60
C PHE A 16 20.26 0.66 -6.27
N LEU A 17 20.16 1.94 -6.64
CA LEU A 17 18.96 2.75 -6.46
C LEU A 17 17.75 2.18 -7.19
N LEU A 18 17.94 1.70 -8.43
CA LEU A 18 16.87 1.08 -9.22
C LEU A 18 16.42 -0.26 -8.62
N LEU A 19 17.35 -1.10 -8.16
CA LEU A 19 17.04 -2.39 -7.56
C LEU A 19 16.38 -2.22 -6.18
N ALA A 20 16.94 -1.37 -5.33
CA ALA A 20 16.39 -1.10 -4.00
C ALA A 20 15.03 -0.40 -4.10
N GLY A 21 14.90 0.61 -4.96
CA GLY A 21 13.64 1.29 -5.23
C GLY A 21 12.59 0.35 -5.83
N GLY A 22 12.94 -0.36 -6.89
CA GLY A 22 12.04 -1.29 -7.58
C GLY A 22 11.56 -2.44 -6.70
N GLY A 23 12.45 -3.01 -5.88
CA GLY A 23 12.12 -4.10 -4.95
C GLY A 23 11.06 -3.71 -3.92
N VAL A 24 11.17 -2.51 -3.34
CA VAL A 24 10.20 -2.00 -2.36
C VAL A 24 8.82 -1.78 -2.99
N THR A 25 8.77 -1.23 -4.21
CA THR A 25 7.51 -0.99 -4.92
C THR A 25 6.82 -2.30 -5.31
N LEU A 26 7.59 -3.31 -5.74
CA LEU A 26 7.03 -4.61 -6.12
C LEU A 26 6.48 -5.36 -4.90
N ALA A 27 7.20 -5.36 -3.78
CA ALA A 27 6.77 -6.01 -2.55
C ALA A 27 5.48 -5.40 -2.00
N SER A 28 5.34 -4.07 -2.06
CA SER A 28 4.11 -3.37 -1.66
C SER A 28 2.94 -3.58 -2.64
N ALA A 29 3.24 -3.77 -3.94
CA ALA A 29 2.25 -4.15 -4.95
C ALA A 29 1.77 -5.62 -4.85
N LEU A 30 2.61 -6.52 -4.35
CA LEU A 30 2.34 -7.96 -4.27
C LEU A 30 1.93 -8.46 -2.87
N GLY A 31 1.78 -7.56 -1.89
CA GLY A 31 1.33 -7.93 -0.55
C GLY A 31 -0.03 -8.63 -0.53
N PRO A 32 -0.39 -9.32 0.58
CA PRO A 32 -1.58 -10.16 0.66
C PRO A 32 -2.85 -9.44 0.25
N ALA A 33 -3.62 -10.09 -0.63
CA ALA A 33 -4.92 -9.61 -1.06
C ALA A 33 -5.93 -9.64 0.11
N PRO A 34 -6.91 -8.71 0.12
CA PRO A 34 -8.01 -8.74 1.07
C PRO A 34 -8.72 -10.09 1.15
N ARG A 35 -8.92 -10.61 2.37
CA ARG A 35 -9.85 -11.73 2.62
C ARG A 35 -11.27 -11.19 2.84
N GLU A 36 -12.27 -11.96 2.44
CA GLU A 36 -13.67 -11.61 2.65
C GLU A 36 -14.01 -11.47 4.14
N GLY A 37 -14.77 -10.44 4.50
CA GLY A 37 -15.16 -10.17 5.89
C GLY A 37 -14.02 -9.77 6.83
N ALA A 38 -12.78 -9.73 6.35
CA ALA A 38 -11.63 -9.33 7.15
C ALA A 38 -11.35 -7.81 7.02
N PRO A 39 -10.77 -7.18 8.05
CA PRO A 39 -10.28 -5.81 7.95
C PRO A 39 -9.25 -5.63 6.82
N VAL A 40 -9.37 -4.52 6.10
CA VAL A 40 -8.47 -4.12 5.01
C VAL A 40 -7.84 -2.77 5.30
N LEU A 41 -6.64 -2.57 4.77
CA LEU A 41 -5.98 -1.28 4.68
C LEU A 41 -6.18 -0.71 3.27
N VAL A 42 -6.83 0.44 3.19
CA VAL A 42 -6.92 1.24 1.96
C VAL A 42 -5.84 2.32 2.01
N ILE A 43 -5.00 2.36 0.98
CA ILE A 43 -3.91 3.35 0.84
C ILE A 43 -4.25 4.27 -0.34
N ALA A 44 -4.21 5.57 -0.10
CA ALA A 44 -4.54 6.60 -1.08
C ALA A 44 -3.54 7.78 -0.98
N PRO A 45 -3.36 8.54 -2.08
CA PRO A 45 -2.60 9.78 -2.03
C PRO A 45 -3.24 10.77 -1.04
N PRO A 46 -2.45 11.48 -0.21
CA PRO A 46 -2.96 12.42 0.80
C PRO A 46 -3.50 13.71 0.18
N TRP A 47 -3.20 13.94 -1.09
CA TRP A 47 -3.73 15.04 -1.91
C TRP A 47 -5.03 14.69 -2.65
N SER A 48 -5.61 13.51 -2.40
CA SER A 48 -6.96 13.16 -2.85
C SER A 48 -8.00 13.43 -1.78
N ASP A 49 -9.27 13.10 -2.05
CA ASP A 49 -10.33 13.03 -1.04
C ASP A 49 -10.02 12.09 0.15
N GLY A 50 -8.94 11.30 0.05
CA GLY A 50 -8.42 10.46 1.11
C GLY A 50 -9.09 9.09 1.18
N ALA A 51 -8.40 8.15 1.82
CA ALA A 51 -8.84 6.75 1.93
C ALA A 51 -10.22 6.62 2.61
N GLY A 52 -10.49 7.42 3.65
CA GLY A 52 -11.76 7.42 4.37
C GLY A 52 -12.97 7.77 3.49
N SER A 53 -12.82 8.75 2.60
CA SER A 53 -13.86 9.13 1.64
C SER A 53 -14.14 8.00 0.64
N MET A 54 -13.09 7.33 0.14
CA MET A 54 -13.24 6.19 -0.76
C MET A 54 -13.94 5.00 -0.08
N ILE A 55 -13.60 4.72 1.18
CA ILE A 55 -14.25 3.70 2.00
C ILE A 55 -15.74 4.01 2.14
N ALA A 56 -16.11 5.24 2.50
CA ALA A 56 -17.50 5.64 2.65
C ALA A 56 -18.28 5.55 1.32
N LYS A 57 -17.69 6.00 0.21
CA LYS A 57 -18.29 5.94 -1.14
C LYS A 57 -18.52 4.51 -1.64
N THR A 58 -17.79 3.53 -1.10
CA THR A 58 -17.88 2.11 -1.48
C THR A 58 -18.65 1.28 -0.45
N GLY A 59 -19.33 1.93 0.51
CA GLY A 59 -20.16 1.26 1.51
C GLY A 59 -19.38 0.57 2.63
N GLY A 60 -18.07 0.84 2.75
CA GLY A 60 -17.26 0.34 3.85
C GLY A 60 -17.41 1.16 5.13
N ARG A 61 -17.01 0.57 6.25
CA ARG A 61 -16.91 1.25 7.55
C ARG A 61 -15.47 1.37 7.96
N ALA A 62 -15.03 2.59 8.29
CA ALA A 62 -13.69 2.83 8.81
C ALA A 62 -13.51 2.22 10.20
N ILE A 63 -12.31 1.73 10.49
CA ILE A 63 -11.93 1.16 11.79
C ILE A 63 -10.90 2.07 12.45
N GLY A 64 -11.13 2.38 13.73
CA GLY A 64 -10.19 3.10 14.59
C GLY A 64 -10.52 4.60 14.74
N PRO A 65 -9.89 5.26 15.72
CA PRO A 65 -10.22 6.63 16.10
C PRO A 65 -9.70 7.69 15.13
N GLY A 66 -8.80 7.34 14.21
CA GLY A 66 -8.26 8.27 13.22
C GLY A 66 -7.67 7.56 12.00
N ALA A 67 -7.72 8.23 10.85
CA ALA A 67 -7.05 7.80 9.63
C ALA A 67 -5.65 8.43 9.54
N ALA A 68 -4.66 7.66 9.09
CA ALA A 68 -3.36 8.22 8.73
C ALA A 68 -3.48 9.00 7.41
N SER A 69 -2.56 9.93 7.14
CA SER A 69 -2.59 10.77 5.93
C SER A 69 -2.69 9.97 4.64
N PHE A 70 -2.05 8.79 4.60
CA PHE A 70 -2.03 7.92 3.42
C PHE A 70 -2.98 6.72 3.52
N GLY A 71 -3.51 6.40 4.69
CA GLY A 71 -4.08 5.08 4.94
C GLY A 71 -5.20 5.05 5.96
N ALA A 72 -6.23 4.27 5.66
CA ALA A 72 -7.35 4.02 6.57
C ALA A 72 -7.67 2.53 6.62
N LEU A 73 -7.96 2.03 7.82
CA LEU A 73 -8.47 0.68 8.03
C LEU A 73 -9.98 0.67 7.81
N ALA A 74 -10.49 -0.39 7.21
CA ALA A 74 -11.92 -0.56 6.96
C ALA A 74 -12.39 -2.01 7.00
N VAL A 75 -13.68 -2.19 7.23
CA VAL A 75 -14.41 -3.44 6.99
C VAL A 75 -15.50 -3.20 5.97
N PHE A 76 -15.81 -4.23 5.19
CA PHE A 76 -16.89 -4.26 4.22
C PHE A 76 -17.81 -5.44 4.54
N ASP A 77 -19.10 -5.30 4.23
CA ASP A 77 -20.03 -6.41 4.32
C ASP A 77 -19.79 -7.35 3.11
N GLY A 78 -18.96 -8.37 3.33
CA GLY A 78 -18.51 -9.32 2.29
C GLY A 78 -17.09 -9.03 1.77
N ALA A 79 -16.87 -9.30 0.48
CA ALA A 79 -15.59 -9.03 -0.17
C ALA A 79 -15.34 -7.52 -0.31
N ALA A 80 -14.11 -7.07 -0.02
CA ALA A 80 -13.75 -5.67 -0.22
C ALA A 80 -13.81 -5.30 -1.72
N PRO A 81 -14.44 -4.17 -2.09
CA PRO A 81 -14.62 -3.77 -3.49
C PRO A 81 -13.33 -3.13 -4.07
N VAL A 82 -12.28 -3.94 -4.20
CA VAL A 82 -10.92 -3.50 -4.58
C VAL A 82 -10.91 -2.73 -5.91
N THR A 83 -11.67 -3.20 -6.91
CA THR A 83 -11.74 -2.56 -8.23
C THR A 83 -12.38 -1.17 -8.18
N GLN A 84 -13.43 -0.99 -7.36
CA GLN A 84 -14.08 0.30 -7.17
C GLN A 84 -13.17 1.27 -6.39
N LEU A 85 -12.52 0.80 -5.31
CA LEU A 85 -11.54 1.58 -4.55
C LEU A 85 -10.39 2.05 -5.44
N ARG A 86 -9.87 1.17 -6.32
CA ARG A 86 -8.87 1.49 -7.33
C ARG A 86 -9.34 2.55 -8.32
N ALA A 87 -10.57 2.43 -8.82
CA ALA A 87 -11.16 3.40 -9.74
C ALA A 87 -11.35 4.79 -9.10
N LEU A 88 -11.54 4.84 -7.77
CA LEU A 88 -11.57 6.08 -6.99
C LEU A 88 -10.19 6.67 -6.70
N GLY A 89 -9.10 6.00 -7.11
CA GLY A 89 -7.73 6.48 -6.96
C GLY A 89 -6.94 5.85 -5.82
N ALA A 90 -7.43 4.77 -5.19
CA ALA A 90 -6.64 4.04 -4.19
C ALA A 90 -5.38 3.45 -4.81
N TRP A 91 -4.21 3.81 -4.27
CA TRP A 91 -2.90 3.24 -4.61
C TRP A 91 -2.75 1.80 -4.20
N SER A 92 -3.38 1.38 -3.09
CA SER A 92 -3.36 -0.02 -2.64
C SER A 92 -4.58 -0.38 -1.80
N VAL A 93 -4.99 -1.64 -1.85
CA VAL A 93 -5.96 -2.25 -0.91
C VAL A 93 -5.37 -3.58 -0.46
N ARG A 94 -5.16 -3.74 0.84
CA ARG A 94 -4.40 -4.87 1.40
C ARG A 94 -5.08 -5.47 2.62
N ASP A 95 -4.78 -6.74 2.89
CA ASP A 95 -5.19 -7.37 4.13
C ASP A 95 -4.54 -6.69 5.34
N ALA A 96 -5.36 -6.23 6.30
CA ALA A 96 -4.84 -5.50 7.45
C ALA A 96 -4.08 -6.40 8.45
N ARG A 97 -4.28 -7.73 8.42
CA ARG A 97 -3.55 -8.66 9.31
C ARG A 97 -2.06 -8.71 8.99
N ALA A 98 -1.71 -8.57 7.71
CA ALA A 98 -0.32 -8.47 7.28
C ALA A 98 0.38 -7.21 7.80
N LEU A 99 -0.39 -6.15 8.10
CA LEU A 99 0.14 -4.96 8.77
C LEU A 99 0.27 -5.18 10.28
N ALA A 100 -0.72 -5.86 10.88
CA ALA A 100 -0.73 -6.15 12.32
C ALA A 100 0.51 -6.98 12.76
N SER A 101 1.00 -7.88 11.89
CA SER A 101 2.21 -8.65 12.18
C SER A 101 3.47 -7.79 12.31
N LEU A 102 3.54 -6.62 11.65
CA LEU A 102 4.64 -5.67 11.80
C LEU A 102 4.63 -4.97 13.17
N CYS A 103 3.47 -4.92 13.81
CA CYS A 103 3.28 -4.34 15.13
C CYS A 103 3.42 -5.37 16.27
N GLY A 104 3.85 -6.60 15.96
CA GLY A 104 3.88 -7.71 16.92
C GLY A 104 2.50 -8.25 17.29
N GLY A 105 1.44 -7.84 16.57
CA GLY A 105 0.10 -8.40 16.70
C GLY A 105 0.04 -9.79 16.09
N LEU A 106 -0.42 -10.77 16.87
CA LEU A 106 -0.42 -12.19 16.54
C LEU A 106 -1.18 -12.55 15.24
N THR A 107 -0.63 -13.55 14.56
CA THR A 107 -1.23 -14.33 13.46
C THR A 107 -2.40 -15.20 13.90
#